data_AF-A0A1Y4IXI0-F1
#
_entry.id   AF-A0A1Y4IXI0-F1
#
_cell.length_a   1.000
_cell.length_b   1.000
_cell.length_c   1.000
_cell.angle_alpha   90.00
_cell.angle_beta   90.00
_cell.angle_gamma   90.00
#
_symmetry.space_group_name_H-M   'P 1'
#
loop_
_entity.id
_entity.type
_entity.pdbx_description
1 polymer ?
#
loop_
_entity_poly.entity_id
_entity_poly.type
_entity_poly.pdbx_seq_one_letter_code
_entity_poly.pdbx_strand_id
1 'polypeptide(L)'
;MNRLRAAAVILATLLLLTLASQRLVSDSLDSLETGLTQVERLCADGAYQTAKERLYNITQAYQKKQAVLALFIRRDKLSELETSLYSLTAYVHPDYRQDLFCETGRLKAQLNGIRRLFFGLL
;
A
#
# COMPACT_ATOMS: atom_id res chain seq x y z
N MET A 1 -20.04 12.27 38.09
CA MET A 1 -20.55 11.73 36.80
C MET A 1 -19.92 12.36 35.55
N ASN A 2 -19.58 13.66 35.53
CA ASN A 2 -18.99 14.32 34.34
C ASN A 2 -17.63 13.75 33.90
N ARG A 3 -16.77 13.35 34.85
CA ARG A 3 -15.46 12.75 34.55
C ARG A 3 -15.56 11.36 33.90
N LEU A 4 -16.60 10.59 34.27
CA LEU A 4 -16.89 9.27 33.73
C LEU A 4 -17.44 9.35 32.30
N ARG A 5 -18.31 10.33 32.03
CA ARG A 5 -18.74 10.67 30.67
C ARG A 5 -17.58 11.17 29.80
N ALA A 6 -16.73 12.04 30.32
CA ALA A 6 -15.55 12.51 29.60
C ALA A 6 -14.59 11.35 29.25
N ALA A 7 -14.31 10.46 30.20
CA ALA A 7 -13.50 9.26 29.97
C ALA A 7 -14.14 8.35 28.91
N ALA A 8 -15.46 8.13 28.97
CA ALA A 8 -16.17 7.32 27.98
C ALA A 8 -16.11 7.94 26.57
N VAL A 9 -16.21 9.27 26.45
CA VAL A 9 -16.09 9.96 25.16
C VAL A 9 -14.67 9.86 24.60
N ILE A 10 -13.63 10.04 25.44
CA ILE A 10 -12.23 9.88 25.03
C ILE A 10 -11.99 8.46 24.53
N LEU A 11 -12.49 7.46 25.27
CA LEU A 11 -12.31 6.05 24.91
C LEU A 11 -13.05 5.69 23.61
N ALA A 12 -14.28 6.18 23.44
CA ALA A 12 -15.03 6.01 22.18
C ALA A 12 -14.31 6.69 20.99
N THR A 13 -13.70 7.85 21.21
CA THR A 13 -12.97 8.60 20.17
C THR A 13 -11.71 7.84 19.76
N LEU A 14 -10.95 7.31 20.72
CA LEU A 14 -9.79 6.46 20.45
C LEU A 14 -10.19 5.21 19.66
N LEU A 15 -11.28 4.55 20.06
CA LEU A 15 -11.76 3.33 19.40
C LEU A 15 -12.16 3.61 17.94
N LEU A 16 -12.83 4.75 17.68
CA LEU A 16 -13.16 5.19 16.33
C LEU A 16 -11.92 5.53 15.50
N LEU A 17 -10.91 6.20 16.09
CA LEU A 17 -9.65 6.49 15.41
C LEU A 17 -8.88 5.22 15.04
N THR A 18 -8.86 4.22 15.92
CA THR A 18 -8.23 2.93 15.66
C THR A 18 -8.93 2.16 14.53
N LEU A 19 -10.27 2.13 14.53
CA LEU A 19 -11.02 1.49 13.44
C LEU A 19 -10.84 2.21 12.09
N ALA A 20 -10.84 3.55 12.12
CA ALA A 20 -10.62 4.36 10.92
C ALA A 20 -9.21 4.16 10.35
N SER A 21 -8.19 4.10 11.19
CA SER A 21 -6.81 3.87 10.76
C SER A 21 -6.62 2.47 10.19
N GLN A 22 -7.19 1.44 10.81
CA GLN A 22 -7.21 0.08 10.29
C GLN A 22 -7.79 0.00 8.88
N ARG A 23 -8.96 0.60 8.70
CA ARG A 23 -9.64 0.60 7.40
C ARG A 23 -8.82 1.32 6.34
N LEU A 24 -8.29 2.50 6.66
CA LEU A 24 -7.48 3.29 5.74
C LEU A 24 -6.20 2.57 5.31
N VAL A 25 -5.51 1.94 6.26
CA VAL A 25 -4.29 1.17 5.98
C VAL A 25 -4.63 -0.07 5.15
N SER A 26 -5.65 -0.84 5.52
CA SER A 26 -6.07 -2.02 4.74
C SER A 26 -6.43 -1.64 3.31
N ASP A 27 -7.34 -0.68 3.13
CA ASP A 27 -7.81 -0.24 1.81
C ASP A 27 -6.64 0.23 0.93
N SER A 28 -5.62 0.87 1.52
CA SER A 28 -4.45 1.33 0.80
C SER A 28 -3.52 0.18 0.38
N LEU A 29 -3.28 -0.78 1.27
CA LEU A 29 -2.46 -1.96 0.97
C LEU A 29 -3.17 -2.89 -0.04
N ASP A 30 -4.47 -3.09 0.11
CA ASP A 30 -5.30 -3.90 -0.79
C ASP A 30 -5.36 -3.29 -2.18
N SER A 31 -5.48 -1.95 -2.27
CA SER A 31 -5.44 -1.23 -3.54
C SER A 31 -4.09 -1.36 -4.24
N LEU A 32 -2.98 -1.38 -3.50
CA LEU A 32 -1.63 -1.57 -4.05
C LEU A 32 -1.45 -3.01 -4.55
N GLU A 33 -1.85 -4.00 -3.75
CA GLU A 33 -1.77 -5.42 -4.10
C GLU A 33 -2.61 -5.75 -5.35
N THR A 34 -3.82 -5.20 -5.41
CA THR A 34 -4.70 -5.30 -6.59
C THR A 34 -4.09 -4.61 -7.80
N GLY A 35 -3.49 -3.43 -7.61
CA GLY A 35 -2.79 -2.69 -8.65
C GLY A 35 -1.63 -3.46 -9.26
N LEU A 36 -0.76 -4.04 -8.43
CA LEU A 36 0.37 -4.86 -8.85
C LEU A 36 -0.10 -6.12 -9.60
N THR A 37 -1.14 -6.77 -9.10
CA THR A 37 -1.73 -7.95 -9.77
C THR A 37 -2.33 -7.61 -11.13
N GLN A 38 -2.87 -6.40 -11.31
CA GLN A 38 -3.33 -5.93 -12.62
C GLN A 38 -2.18 -5.62 -13.56
N VAL A 39 -1.08 -5.03 -13.07
CA VAL A 39 0.14 -4.80 -13.87
C VAL A 39 0.71 -6.14 -14.37
N GLU A 40 0.81 -7.13 -13.49
CA GLU A 40 1.22 -8.50 -13.83
C GLU A 40 0.36 -9.11 -14.95
N ARG A 41 -0.97 -9.01 -14.84
CA ARG A 41 -1.90 -9.50 -15.87
C ARG A 41 -1.74 -8.77 -17.20
N LEU A 42 -1.68 -7.44 -17.18
CA LEU A 42 -1.48 -6.64 -18.39
C LEU A 42 -0.15 -6.97 -19.07
N CYS A 43 0.92 -7.19 -18.29
CA CYS A 43 2.19 -7.67 -18.83
C CYS A 43 2.11 -9.09 -19.39
N ALA A 44 1.35 -10.00 -18.75
CA ALA A 44 1.10 -11.35 -19.25
C ALA A 44 0.35 -11.35 -20.59
N ASP A 45 -0.62 -10.45 -20.75
CA ASP A 45 -1.42 -10.25 -21.96
C ASP A 45 -0.68 -9.46 -23.06
N GLY A 46 0.54 -8.98 -22.78
CA GLY A 46 1.36 -8.22 -23.73
C GLY A 46 0.98 -6.72 -23.81
N ALA A 47 0.06 -6.25 -22.99
CA ALA A 47 -0.39 -4.87 -22.91
C ALA A 47 0.57 -3.99 -22.07
N TYR A 48 1.84 -3.91 -22.46
CA TYR A 48 2.90 -3.24 -21.67
C TYR A 48 2.67 -1.73 -21.51
N GLN A 49 2.10 -1.04 -22.49
CA GLN A 49 1.81 0.40 -22.34
C GLN A 49 0.71 0.65 -21.30
N THR A 50 -0.37 -0.12 -21.36
CA THR A 50 -1.44 -0.07 -20.35
C THR A 50 -0.91 -0.47 -18.97
N ALA A 51 0.02 -1.41 -18.89
CA ALA A 51 0.69 -1.78 -17.64
C ALA A 51 1.51 -0.61 -17.06
N LYS A 52 2.23 0.15 -17.90
CA LYS A 52 2.98 1.36 -17.47
C LYS A 52 2.05 2.44 -16.95
N GLU A 53 0.97 2.73 -17.67
CA GLU A 53 -0.04 3.70 -17.23
C GLU A 53 -0.68 3.27 -15.92
N ARG A 54 -1.00 1.97 -15.77
CA ARG A 54 -1.57 1.44 -14.54
C ARG A 54 -0.59 1.57 -13.37
N LEU A 55 0.69 1.25 -13.59
CA LEU A 55 1.73 1.39 -12.59
C LEU A 55 1.91 2.86 -12.18
N TYR A 56 1.93 3.79 -13.13
CA TYR A 56 1.99 5.22 -12.84
C TYR A 56 0.81 5.68 -11.97
N ASN A 57 -0.40 5.27 -12.32
CA ASN A 57 -1.62 5.64 -11.59
C ASN A 57 -1.62 5.13 -10.15
N ILE A 58 -1.17 3.90 -9.90
CA ILE A 58 -1.09 3.36 -8.53
C ILE A 58 0.01 4.04 -7.72
N THR A 59 1.16 4.37 -8.33
CA THR A 59 2.25 5.10 -7.68
C THR A 59 1.81 6.51 -7.28
N GLN A 60 1.11 7.23 -8.16
CA GLN A 60 0.53 8.54 -7.83
C GLN A 60 -0.53 8.45 -6.71
N ALA A 61 -1.42 7.46 -6.78
CA ALA A 61 -2.44 7.27 -5.75
C ALA A 61 -1.80 6.97 -4.38
N TYR A 62 -0.71 6.21 -4.37
CA TYR A 62 0.06 5.93 -3.17
C TYR A 62 0.74 7.18 -2.60
N GLN A 63 1.43 7.97 -3.43
CA GLN A 63 2.05 9.23 -3.00
C GLN A 63 1.05 10.17 -2.31
N LYS A 64 -0.16 10.30 -2.85
CA LYS A 64 -1.22 11.14 -2.25
C LYS A 64 -1.63 10.65 -0.86
N LYS A 65 -1.58 9.34 -0.62
CA LYS A 65 -1.93 8.72 0.67
C LYS A 65 -0.75 8.59 1.63
N GLN A 66 0.49 8.74 1.15
CA GLN A 66 1.71 8.50 1.91
C GLN A 66 1.79 9.37 3.18
N ALA A 67 1.41 10.65 3.10
CA ALA A 67 1.40 11.54 4.27
C ALA A 67 0.45 11.06 5.37
N VAL A 68 -0.72 10.52 4.99
CA VAL A 68 -1.70 9.98 5.93
C VAL A 68 -1.24 8.63 6.48
N LEU A 69 -0.69 7.78 5.61
CA LEU A 69 -0.11 6.49 6.01
C LEU A 69 1.07 6.66 6.96
N ALA A 70 1.85 7.74 6.83
CA ALA A 70 3.00 8.04 7.70
C ALA A 70 2.61 8.35 9.15
N LEU A 71 1.32 8.60 9.44
CA LEU A 71 0.80 8.72 10.80
C LEU A 71 0.74 7.36 11.52
N PHE A 72 0.71 6.27 10.76
CA PHE A 72 0.40 4.92 11.24
C PHE A 72 1.52 3.92 10.94
N ILE A 73 2.22 4.14 9.82
CA ILE A 73 3.29 3.29 9.32
C ILE A 73 4.58 4.10 9.32
N ARG A 74 5.66 3.42 9.67
CA ARG A 74 7.03 3.95 9.68
C ARG A 74 7.40 4.56 8.31
N ARG A 75 7.85 5.81 8.30
CA ARG A 75 8.13 6.57 7.06
C ARG A 75 9.18 5.90 6.17
N ASP A 76 10.20 5.28 6.77
CA ASP A 76 11.23 4.50 6.09
C ASP A 76 10.61 3.38 5.24
N LYS A 77 9.65 2.61 5.79
CA LYS A 77 8.96 1.55 5.06
C LYS A 77 8.13 2.08 3.90
N LEU A 78 7.50 3.24 4.09
CA LEU A 78 6.72 3.87 3.03
C LEU A 78 7.59 4.38 1.89
N SER A 79 8.76 4.96 2.20
CA SER A 79 9.74 5.42 1.21
C SER A 79 10.43 4.27 0.47
N GLU A 80 10.73 3.15 1.15
CA GLU A 80 11.20 1.92 0.52
C GLU A 80 10.20 1.40 -0.51
N LEU A 81 8.90 1.41 -0.16
CA LEU A 81 7.83 0.94 -1.03
C LEU A 81 7.63 1.86 -2.24
N GLU A 82 7.72 3.18 -2.04
CA GLU A 82 7.70 4.16 -3.12
C GLU A 82 8.84 3.93 -4.12
N THR A 83 10.05 3.77 -3.61
CA THR A 83 11.25 3.55 -4.44
C THR A 83 11.13 2.26 -5.24
N SER A 84 10.59 1.20 -4.62
CA SER A 84 10.34 -0.10 -5.27
C SER A 84 9.25 0.00 -6.35
N LEU A 85 8.21 0.80 -6.14
CA LEU A 85 7.19 1.06 -7.17
C LEU A 85 7.76 1.84 -8.36
N TYR A 86 8.65 2.81 -8.12
CA TYR A 86 9.33 3.54 -9.18
C TYR A 86 10.29 2.64 -9.96
N SER A 87 11.10 1.82 -9.29
CA SER A 87 12.01 0.90 -9.97
C SER A 87 11.26 -0.14 -10.82
N LEU A 88 10.04 -0.52 -10.42
CA LEU A 88 9.22 -1.46 -11.18
C LEU A 88 8.93 -0.99 -12.61
N THR A 89 8.89 0.33 -12.85
CA THR A 89 8.64 0.90 -14.19
C THR A 89 9.70 0.49 -15.22
N ALA A 90 10.93 0.24 -14.79
CA ALA A 90 12.03 -0.20 -15.66
C ALA A 90 11.81 -1.62 -16.19
N TYR A 91 11.08 -2.46 -15.45
CA TYR A 91 10.83 -3.87 -15.80
C TYR A 91 9.54 -4.06 -16.61
N VAL A 92 8.74 -3.01 -16.82
CA VAL A 92 7.54 -3.07 -17.68
C VAL A 92 7.93 -3.08 -19.16
N HIS A 93 8.53 -4.18 -19.59
CA HIS A 93 9.00 -4.42 -20.95
C HIS A 93 8.87 -5.92 -21.30
N PRO A 94 8.63 -6.28 -22.57
CA PRO A 94 8.56 -7.67 -23.00
C PRO A 94 9.78 -8.51 -22.62
N ASP A 95 10.98 -7.95 -22.70
CA ASP A 95 12.23 -8.67 -22.41
C ASP A 95 12.45 -8.95 -20.91
N TYR A 96 11.80 -8.19 -20.03
CA TYR A 96 12.00 -8.24 -18.58
C TYR A 96 10.78 -8.79 -17.83
N ARG A 97 9.93 -9.56 -18.52
CA ARG A 97 8.69 -10.10 -17.95
C ARG A 97 8.95 -10.93 -16.67
N GLN A 98 9.97 -11.80 -16.67
CA GLN A 98 10.29 -12.61 -15.49
C GLN A 98 10.77 -11.76 -14.31
N ASP A 99 11.61 -10.75 -14.58
CA ASP A 99 12.09 -9.83 -13.56
C ASP A 99 10.94 -9.00 -12.97
N LEU A 100 9.99 -8.58 -13.80
CA LEU A 100 8.78 -7.90 -13.36
C LEU A 100 7.96 -8.75 -12.38
N PHE A 101 7.77 -10.04 -12.66
CA PHE A 101 7.06 -10.95 -11.73
C PHE A 101 7.82 -11.14 -10.41
N CYS A 102 9.15 -11.20 -10.47
CA CYS A 102 9.99 -11.31 -9.26
C CYS A 102 9.87 -10.05 -8.40
N GLU A 103 10.01 -8.86 -9.01
CA GLU A 103 9.97 -7.58 -8.30
C GLU A 103 8.56 -7.26 -7.78
N THR A 104 7.51 -7.51 -8.56
CA THR A 104 6.12 -7.42 -8.06
C THR A 104 5.86 -8.38 -6.89
N GLY A 105 6.41 -9.60 -6.94
CA GLY A 105 6.38 -10.55 -5.83
C GLY A 105 7.08 -10.02 -4.57
N ARG A 106 8.25 -9.39 -4.73
CA ARG A 106 8.97 -8.73 -3.62
C ARG A 106 8.15 -7.58 -3.01
N LEU A 107 7.55 -6.74 -3.85
CA LEU A 107 6.65 -5.66 -3.42
C LEU A 107 5.44 -6.20 -2.65
N LYS A 108 4.80 -7.26 -3.13
CA LYS A 108 3.70 -7.93 -2.42
C LYS A 108 4.14 -8.49 -1.07
N ALA A 109 5.34 -9.06 -0.98
CA ALA A 109 5.91 -9.53 0.29
C ALA A 109 6.17 -8.36 1.26
N GLN A 110 6.68 -7.23 0.77
CA GLN A 110 6.85 -6.00 1.58
C GLN A 110 5.51 -5.47 2.09
N LEU A 111 4.47 -5.41 1.23
CA LEU A 111 3.11 -5.03 1.63
C LEU A 111 2.57 -5.93 2.74
N ASN A 112 2.77 -7.25 2.61
CA ASN A 112 2.41 -8.21 3.65
C ASN A 112 3.21 -8.03 4.95
N GLY A 113 4.50 -7.67 4.85
CA GLY A 113 5.31 -7.30 6.00
C GLY A 113 4.77 -6.08 6.74
N ILE A 114 4.40 -5.03 6.01
CA ILE A 114 3.77 -3.82 6.56
C ILE A 114 2.41 -4.17 7.19
N ARG A 115 1.59 -4.98 6.51
CA ARG A 115 0.30 -5.48 7.03
C ARG A 115 0.49 -6.19 8.36
N ARG A 116 1.45 -7.12 8.46
CA ARG A 116 1.74 -7.84 9.72
C ARG A 116 2.27 -6.93 10.82
N LEU A 117 3.12 -5.97 10.50
CA LEU A 117 3.62 -5.02 11.51
C LEU A 117 2.50 -4.13 12.06
N PHE A 118 1.57 -3.70 11.20
CA PHE A 118 0.48 -2.83 11.60
C PHE A 118 -0.63 -3.57 12.35
N PHE A 119 -1.09 -4.72 11.82
CA PHE A 119 -2.17 -5.50 12.41
C PHE A 119 -1.72 -6.49 13.49
N GLY A 120 -0.43 -6.86 13.53
CA GLY A 120 0.10 -7.73 14.59
C GLY A 120 0.38 -6.99 15.91
N LEU A 121 0.37 -5.65 15.88
CA LEU A 121 0.49 -4.78 17.06
C LEU A 121 -0.86 -4.43 17.69
N LEU A 122 -1.96 -4.83 17.07
CA LEU A 122 -3.32 -4.38 17.34
C LEU A 122 -4.17 -5.56 17.85
#